data_AF-A0A7S3L2W1-F1
#
_entry.id   AF-A0A7S3L2W1-F1
#
_cell.length_a   1.000
_cell.length_b   1.000
_cell.length_c   1.000
_cell.angle_alpha   90.00
_cell.angle_beta   90.00
_cell.angle_gamma   90.00
#
_symmetry.space_group_name_H-M   'P 1'
#
loop_
_entity.id
_entity.type
_entity.pdbx_description
1 polymer ?
#
loop_
_entity_poly.entity_id
_entity_poly.type
_entity_poly.pdbx_seq_one_letter_code
_entity_poly.pdbx_strand_id
1 'polypeptide(L)'
;PSIHPSATMAMNNVMLAQLMKDMQDPEMMREAQKMMQDPAFQAYMKQMMAAPQFQQAIQKTKQDMQDPEKLKEMEEKAKQAIQEGSKVLETMEAKKKQEGGDDDDDDDDKKQAAADDKKETAATTEEEG
;
A
#
# COMPACT_ATOMS: atom_id res chain seq x y z
N PRO A 1 17.14 25.02 -15.49
CA PRO A 1 15.93 24.26 -15.11
C PRO A 1 15.77 24.22 -13.59
N SER A 2 15.14 25.26 -13.03
CA SER A 2 14.78 25.29 -11.61
C SER A 2 13.57 24.38 -11.41
N ILE A 3 13.77 23.22 -10.78
CA ILE A 3 12.65 22.36 -10.37
C ILE A 3 11.95 23.08 -9.22
N HIS A 4 10.70 23.46 -9.43
CA HIS A 4 9.91 24.22 -8.48
C HIS A 4 9.57 23.33 -7.27
N PRO A 5 9.89 23.72 -6.01
CA PRO A 5 9.63 22.92 -4.82
C PRO A 5 8.13 22.66 -4.57
N SER A 6 7.24 23.48 -5.14
CA SER A 6 5.79 23.35 -5.03
C SER A 6 5.22 22.11 -5.73
N ALA A 7 5.85 21.67 -6.84
CA ALA A 7 5.38 20.48 -7.57
C ALA A 7 5.71 19.19 -6.81
N THR A 8 6.89 19.09 -6.19
CA THR A 8 7.30 17.94 -5.39
C THR A 8 6.44 17.79 -4.12
N MET A 9 6.09 18.90 -3.45
CA MET A 9 5.19 18.85 -2.29
C MET A 9 3.77 18.42 -2.66
N ALA A 10 3.21 18.93 -3.76
CA ALA A 10 1.88 18.52 -4.23
C ALA A 10 1.84 17.02 -4.56
N MET A 11 2.90 16.49 -5.17
CA MET A 11 3.01 15.05 -5.49
C MET A 11 3.07 14.20 -4.22
N ASN A 12 3.80 14.63 -3.19
CA ASN A 12 3.84 13.96 -1.89
C ASN A 12 2.47 13.97 -1.19
N ASN A 13 1.72 15.07 -1.26
CA ASN A 13 0.38 15.19 -0.69
C ASN A 13 -0.62 14.25 -1.37
N VAL A 14 -0.57 14.16 -2.70
CA VAL A 14 -1.39 13.22 -3.49
C VAL A 14 -1.04 11.76 -3.16
N MET A 15 0.25 11.44 -3.04
CA MET A 15 0.70 10.10 -2.63
C MET A 15 0.19 9.72 -1.23
N LEU A 16 0.21 10.65 -0.28
CA LEU A 16 -0.33 10.42 1.06
C LEU A 16 -1.85 10.21 1.05
N ALA A 17 -2.59 11.01 0.27
CA ALA A 17 -4.04 10.85 0.12
C ALA A 17 -4.40 9.51 -0.55
N GLN A 18 -3.64 9.08 -1.56
CA GLN A 18 -3.81 7.78 -2.19
C GLN A 18 -3.53 6.65 -1.20
N LEU A 19 -2.44 6.74 -0.43
CA LEU A 19 -2.12 5.76 0.60
C LEU A 19 -3.26 5.62 1.64
N MET A 20 -3.88 6.74 2.05
CA MET A 20 -5.03 6.68 2.97
C MET A 20 -6.27 6.04 2.33
N LYS A 21 -6.44 6.17 1.01
CA LYS A 21 -7.51 5.51 0.25
C LYS A 21 -7.22 4.01 0.12
N ASP A 22 -5.99 3.63 -0.18
CA ASP A 22 -5.55 2.24 -0.27
C ASP A 22 -5.62 1.54 1.11
N MET A 23 -5.34 2.26 2.20
CA MET A 23 -5.55 1.76 3.57
C MET A 23 -7.03 1.62 3.95
N GLN A 24 -7.97 2.17 3.20
CA GLN A 24 -9.41 1.88 3.39
C GLN A 24 -9.84 0.64 2.61
N ASP A 25 -9.03 0.19 1.65
CA ASP A 25 -9.28 -1.02 0.87
C ASP A 25 -8.81 -2.27 1.66
N PRO A 26 -9.74 -3.15 2.06
CA PRO A 26 -9.40 -4.35 2.82
C PRO A 26 -8.57 -5.37 2.02
N GLU A 27 -8.64 -5.36 0.68
CA GLU A 27 -7.85 -6.24 -0.19
C GLU A 27 -6.38 -5.79 -0.20
N MET A 28 -6.14 -4.49 -0.41
CA MET A 28 -4.81 -3.89 -0.35
C MET A 28 -4.18 -4.04 1.04
N MET A 29 -4.97 -3.88 2.10
CA MET A 29 -4.47 -4.13 3.46
C MET A 29 -4.05 -5.59 3.66
N ARG A 30 -4.81 -6.57 3.15
CA ARG A 30 -4.42 -7.99 3.24
C ARG A 30 -3.13 -8.27 2.49
N GLU A 31 -2.96 -7.69 1.30
CA GLU A 31 -1.74 -7.86 0.51
C GLU A 31 -0.52 -7.20 1.19
N ALA A 32 -0.66 -5.96 1.67
CA ALA A 32 0.36 -5.29 2.45
C ALA A 32 0.72 -6.08 3.72
N GLN A 33 -0.29 -6.66 4.39
CA GLN A 33 -0.09 -7.49 5.58
C GLN A 33 0.61 -8.81 5.23
N LYS A 34 0.37 -9.37 4.05
CA LYS A 34 1.08 -10.55 3.54
C LYS A 34 2.55 -10.23 3.25
N MET A 35 2.84 -9.09 2.63
CA MET A 35 4.21 -8.61 2.44
C MET A 35 4.91 -8.31 3.77
N MET A 36 4.23 -7.71 4.75
CA MET A 36 4.81 -7.50 6.08
C MET A 36 5.10 -8.81 6.82
N GLN A 37 4.29 -9.84 6.60
CA GLN A 37 4.51 -11.17 7.15
C GLN A 37 5.58 -11.97 6.39
N ASP A 38 6.01 -11.50 5.22
CA ASP A 38 7.05 -12.16 4.44
C ASP A 38 8.39 -12.14 5.20
N PRO A 39 9.04 -13.31 5.38
CA PRO A 39 10.27 -13.40 6.15
C PRO A 39 11.45 -12.66 5.49
N ALA A 40 11.49 -12.53 4.16
CA ALA A 40 12.53 -11.77 3.47
C ALA A 40 12.34 -10.27 3.71
N PHE A 41 11.09 -9.80 3.65
CA PHE A 41 10.76 -8.42 4.03
C PHE A 41 11.08 -8.14 5.49
N GLN A 42 10.76 -9.04 6.42
CA GLN A 42 11.10 -8.90 7.84
C GLN A 42 12.61 -8.85 8.07
N ALA A 43 13.39 -9.67 7.36
CA ALA A 43 14.84 -9.66 7.46
C ALA A 43 15.41 -8.31 6.99
N TYR A 44 14.94 -7.82 5.83
CA TYR A 44 15.30 -6.51 5.30
C TYR A 44 14.92 -5.38 6.27
N MET A 45 13.70 -5.41 6.79
CA MET A 45 13.23 -4.42 7.75
C MET A 45 14.05 -4.44 9.04
N LYS A 46 14.38 -5.61 9.58
CA LYS A 46 15.27 -5.74 10.74
C LYS A 46 16.65 -5.16 10.46
N GLN A 47 17.22 -5.41 9.29
CA GLN A 47 18.51 -4.84 8.90
C GLN A 47 18.46 -3.31 8.79
N MET A 48 17.38 -2.78 8.20
CA MET A 48 17.15 -1.33 8.13
C MET A 48 16.94 -0.73 9.52
N MET A 49 16.17 -1.39 10.39
CA MET A 49 15.93 -0.96 11.77
C MET A 49 17.20 -1.00 12.63
N ALA A 50 18.11 -1.93 12.33
CA ALA A 50 19.41 -2.00 12.97
C ALA A 50 20.35 -0.87 12.52
N ALA A 51 20.05 -0.18 11.41
CA ALA A 51 20.88 0.93 10.95
C ALA A 51 20.83 2.11 11.95
N PRO A 52 21.97 2.71 12.31
CA PRO A 52 22.02 3.78 13.31
C PRO A 52 21.23 5.02 12.89
N GLN A 53 21.17 5.31 11.58
CA GLN A 53 20.35 6.39 11.03
C GLN A 53 18.87 6.18 11.32
N PHE A 54 18.39 4.93 11.21
CA PHE A 54 17.00 4.60 11.48
C PHE A 54 16.70 4.66 12.99
N GLN A 55 17.61 4.19 13.84
CA GLN A 55 17.45 4.30 15.29
C GLN A 55 17.39 5.76 15.76
N GLN A 56 18.23 6.63 15.20
CA GLN A 56 18.19 8.07 15.46
C GLN A 56 16.89 8.69 14.98
N ALA A 57 16.41 8.32 13.79
CA ALA A 57 15.12 8.77 13.28
C ALA A 57 13.98 8.34 14.21
N ILE A 58 13.94 7.07 14.66
CA ILE A 58 12.92 6.60 15.61
C ILE A 58 13.01 7.36 16.93
N GLN A 59 14.19 7.57 17.49
CA GLN A 59 14.32 8.34 18.74
C GLN A 59 13.80 9.76 18.58
N LYS A 60 14.16 10.42 17.48
CA LYS A 60 13.69 11.77 17.16
C LYS A 60 12.18 11.80 16.96
N THR A 61 11.62 10.92 16.15
CA THR A 61 10.17 10.79 15.97
C THR A 61 9.47 10.48 17.28
N LYS A 62 10.03 9.63 18.14
CA LYS A 62 9.47 9.31 19.45
C LYS A 62 9.51 10.51 20.40
N GLN A 63 10.51 11.39 20.28
CA GLN A 63 10.59 12.63 21.03
C GLN A 63 9.58 13.65 20.51
N ASP A 64 9.50 13.81 19.18
CA ASP A 64 8.53 14.68 18.52
C ASP A 64 7.08 14.24 18.78
N MET A 65 6.82 12.93 18.88
CA MET A 65 5.52 12.36 19.25
C MET A 65 5.18 12.48 20.73
N GLN A 66 6.15 12.73 21.61
CA GLN A 66 5.88 12.99 23.02
C GLN A 66 5.53 14.46 23.28
N ASP A 67 5.80 15.33 22.30
CA ASP A 67 5.43 16.73 22.35
C ASP A 67 4.02 16.91 21.75
N PRO A 68 2.99 17.18 22.58
CA PRO A 68 1.62 17.31 22.11
C PRO A 68 1.40 18.52 21.20
N GLU A 69 2.22 19.58 21.31
CA GLU A 69 2.14 20.73 20.41
C GLU A 69 2.67 20.37 19.02
N LYS A 70 3.79 19.63 18.96
CA LYS A 70 4.33 19.11 17.70
C LYS A 70 3.42 18.09 17.04
N LEU A 71 2.82 17.20 17.83
CA LEU A 71 1.81 16.27 17.32
C LEU A 71 0.64 17.00 16.68
N LYS A 72 0.12 18.01 17.35
CA LYS A 72 -1.02 18.78 16.84
C LYS A 72 -0.67 19.55 15.57
N GLU A 73 0.51 20.17 15.52
CA GLU A 73 1.03 20.84 14.31
C GLU A 73 1.19 19.84 13.14
N MET A 74 1.70 18.65 13.44
CA MET A 74 1.88 17.57 12.46
C MET A 74 0.54 17.01 11.97
N GLU A 75 -0.42 16.79 12.87
CA GLU A 75 -1.76 16.33 12.53
C GLU A 75 -2.48 17.35 11.65
N GLU A 76 -2.39 18.64 11.98
CA GLU A 76 -3.01 19.71 11.19
C GLU A 76 -2.39 19.80 9.79
N LYS A 77 -1.05 19.76 9.70
CA LYS A 77 -0.33 19.72 8.42
C LYS A 77 -0.65 18.48 7.61
N ALA A 78 -0.70 17.31 8.25
CA ALA A 78 -1.06 16.06 7.59
C ALA A 78 -2.49 16.15 7.06
N LYS A 79 -3.44 16.60 7.87
CA LYS A 79 -4.84 16.78 7.47
C LYS A 79 -4.98 17.75 6.30
N GLN A 80 -4.26 18.87 6.32
CA GLN A 80 -4.25 19.81 5.21
C GLN A 80 -3.66 19.18 3.95
N ALA A 81 -2.52 18.50 4.06
CA ALA A 81 -1.89 17.80 2.95
C ALA A 81 -2.80 16.73 2.35
N ILE A 82 -3.48 15.94 3.18
CA ILE A 82 -4.46 14.94 2.74
C ILE A 82 -5.63 15.61 2.02
N GLN A 83 -6.21 16.69 2.58
CA GLN A 83 -7.32 17.40 1.95
C GLN A 83 -6.94 18.00 0.59
N GLU A 84 -5.75 18.61 0.49
CA GLU A 84 -5.23 19.13 -0.76
C GLU A 84 -4.97 17.99 -1.76
N GLY A 85 -4.33 16.91 -1.32
CA GLY A 85 -4.06 15.72 -2.12
C GLY A 85 -5.35 15.08 -2.65
N SER A 86 -6.35 14.88 -1.81
CA SER A 86 -7.65 14.32 -2.18
C SER A 86 -8.38 15.18 -3.21
N LYS A 87 -8.39 16.51 -3.06
CA LYS A 87 -9.00 17.42 -4.05
C LYS A 87 -8.32 17.31 -5.42
N VAL A 88 -6.98 17.24 -5.43
CA VAL A 88 -6.21 17.06 -6.66
C VAL A 88 -6.50 15.68 -7.27
N LEU A 89 -6.59 14.65 -6.45
CA LEU A 89 -6.91 13.29 -6.88
C LEU A 89 -8.31 13.20 -7.49
N GLU A 90 -9.34 13.78 -6.85
CA GLU A 90 -10.69 13.87 -7.40
C GLU A 90 -10.72 14.64 -8.73
N THR A 91 -9.96 15.73 -8.83
CA THR A 91 -9.85 16.49 -10.08
C THR A 91 -9.19 15.67 -11.19
N MET A 92 -8.15 14.89 -10.86
CA MET A 92 -7.51 13.97 -11.78
C MET A 92 -8.41 12.80 -12.18
N GLU A 93 -9.13 12.20 -11.23
CA GLU A 93 -10.10 11.12 -11.49
C GLU A 93 -11.25 11.62 -12.38
N ALA A 94 -11.79 12.80 -12.10
CA ALA A 94 -12.84 13.42 -12.91
C ALA A 94 -12.34 13.75 -14.32
N LYS A 95 -11.11 14.27 -14.45
CA LYS A 95 -10.49 14.55 -15.75
C LYS A 95 -10.18 13.26 -16.53
N LYS A 96 -9.70 12.21 -15.86
CA LYS A 96 -9.48 10.88 -16.46
C LYS A 96 -10.79 10.28 -16.98
N LYS A 97 -11.90 10.49 -16.26
CA LYS A 97 -13.24 10.06 -16.67
C LYS A 97 -13.84 10.91 -17.82
N GLN A 98 -13.28 12.09 -18.07
CA GLN A 98 -13.69 12.99 -19.15
C GLN A 98 -12.82 12.86 -20.42
N GLU A 99 -11.56 12.45 -20.30
CA GLU A 99 -10.58 12.37 -21.40
C GLU A 99 -10.33 10.93 -21.92
N GLY A 100 -10.92 9.89 -21.32
CA GLY A 100 -10.83 8.50 -21.79
C GLY A 100 -12.16 7.75 -21.69
N GLY A 101 -12.87 7.63 -22.81
CA GLY A 101 -13.80 6.52 -23.04
C GLY A 101 -13.02 5.26 -23.46
N ASP A 102 -13.67 4.11 -23.32
CA ASP A 102 -13.36 2.80 -23.92
C ASP A 102 -11.87 2.42 -24.06
N ASP A 103 -11.41 1.55 -23.16
CA ASP A 103 -10.69 0.33 -23.53
C ASP A 103 -11.15 -0.76 -22.55
N ASP A 104 -12.13 -1.55 -23.04
CA ASP A 104 -12.39 -2.94 -22.68
C ASP A 104 -11.10 -3.76 -22.54
N ASP A 105 -11.09 -4.79 -21.69
CA ASP A 105 -11.25 -6.20 -22.13
C ASP A 105 -10.85 -7.17 -21.00
N ASP A 106 -11.74 -8.14 -20.76
CA ASP A 106 -11.49 -9.53 -20.34
C ASP A 106 -10.52 -9.86 -19.18
N ASP A 107 -11.10 -10.18 -18.01
CA ASP A 107 -10.86 -11.48 -17.34
C ASP A 107 -11.98 -11.75 -16.31
N ASP A 108 -13.24 -11.84 -16.75
CA ASP A 108 -14.27 -12.58 -15.99
C ASP A 108 -14.29 -14.01 -16.54
N ASP A 109 -13.17 -14.69 -16.29
CA ASP A 109 -13.01 -16.13 -16.47
C ASP A 109 -14.08 -16.84 -15.62
N LYS A 110 -15.06 -17.40 -16.34
CA LYS A 110 -15.43 -18.81 -16.14
C LYS A 110 -16.22 -19.11 -14.87
N LYS A 111 -17.50 -18.80 -14.97
CA LYS A 111 -18.56 -19.54 -14.28
C LYS A 111 -18.61 -21.00 -14.80
N GLN A 112 -18.68 -21.94 -13.86
CA GLN A 112 -18.92 -23.41 -14.00
C GLN A 112 -17.69 -24.25 -14.38
N ALA A 113 -17.27 -25.28 -13.65
CA ALA A 113 -17.93 -26.10 -12.64
C ALA A 113 -16.89 -26.69 -11.66
N ALA A 114 -17.13 -26.49 -10.36
CA ALA A 114 -16.61 -27.36 -9.31
C ALA A 114 -17.82 -28.01 -8.64
N ALA A 115 -18.25 -29.14 -9.20
CA ALA A 115 -19.02 -30.18 -8.52
C ALA A 115 -18.29 -31.48 -8.87
N ASP A 116 -17.57 -32.04 -7.91
CA ASP A 116 -18.06 -33.18 -7.13
C ASP A 116 -17.80 -34.48 -7.89
N ASP A 117 -16.75 -35.22 -7.51
CA ASP A 117 -16.97 -36.56 -6.95
C ASP A 117 -15.63 -37.14 -6.45
N LYS A 118 -15.64 -37.54 -5.18
CA LYS A 118 -14.73 -38.53 -4.61
C LYS A 118 -14.93 -39.85 -5.36
N LYS A 119 -13.87 -40.66 -5.50
CA LYS A 119 -13.79 -42.08 -5.06
C LYS A 119 -13.00 -42.95 -6.05
N GLU A 120 -12.19 -43.84 -5.44
CA GLU A 120 -11.55 -45.04 -6.00
C GLU A 120 -10.38 -44.77 -6.98
N THR A 121 -9.14 -45.23 -6.76
CA THR A 121 -8.62 -46.57 -6.39
C THR A 121 -7.15 -46.36 -5.94
N ALA A 122 -6.64 -46.89 -4.82
CA ALA A 122 -6.24 -48.27 -4.52
C ALA A 122 -5.18 -48.88 -5.46
N ALA A 123 -4.06 -49.30 -4.85
CA ALA A 123 -2.93 -50.13 -5.35
C ALA A 123 -1.95 -49.40 -6.30
N THR A 124 -0.62 -49.49 -6.18
CA THR A 124 0.31 -50.62 -5.94
C THR A 124 1.68 -49.95 -5.62
N THR A 125 2.40 -50.22 -4.53
CA THR A 125 3.31 -51.36 -4.25
C THR A 125 4.70 -51.23 -4.91
N GLU A 126 5.74 -51.35 -4.07
CA GLU A 126 7.13 -51.81 -4.34
C GLU A 126 8.03 -50.88 -5.20
N GLU A 127 9.36 -50.79 -5.06
CA GLU A 127 10.40 -51.42 -4.24
C GLU A 127 11.72 -50.62 -4.39
N GLU A 128 12.63 -50.81 -3.44
CA GLU A 128 14.11 -50.85 -3.56
C GLU A 128 14.94 -49.67 -4.10
N GLY A 129 15.98 -49.33 -3.32
CA GLY A 129 17.21 -48.70 -3.81
C GLY A 129 17.93 -47.85 -2.78
#